data_AF-A0A5K3FVB5-F1
#
_entry.id   AF-A0A5K3FVB5-F1
#
_cell.length_a   1.000
_cell.length_b   1.000
_cell.length_c   1.000
_cell.angle_alpha   90.00
_cell.angle_beta   90.00
_cell.angle_gamma   90.00
#
_symmetry.space_group_name_H-M   'P 1'
#
loop_
_entity.id
_entity.type
_entity.pdbx_description
1 polymer ?
#
loop_
_entity_poly.entity_id
_entity_poly.type
_entity_poly.pdbx_seq_one_letter_code
_entity_poly.pdbx_strand_id
1 'polypeptide(L)'
;MHLEFLLAAANLRAFMFNIPGSRDLSLVAAKAKTIRLPEFVPRSGVTIEVTDSEMQARASARAGATGTHDSAFDELKKSLPKPADLKDLRVNVVEFEKDDDTNFHMDFITAASNLRAANYRIAPADRLKSKLIAGKIMPAIATTTSIVSGLVSLELYKLAQGHKDLELYKNTFINLALPFFGASEPLQPEKWKYYDNSFTIWDRFEVDGGMTLQEFLDYFKNQHKLEITMLSQDVSMLYSFFMPQNKRNERLKMLMPKLVETVSKKPIEPHVRALVFELCATDINGEDVEVPYVRYLLNQQPSGN
;
A
#
# COMPACT_ATOMS: atom_id res chain seq x y z
N MET A 1 5.39 -34.09 12.88
CA MET A 1 5.45 -33.38 11.57
C MET A 1 4.56 -33.95 10.47
N HIS A 2 4.82 -35.13 9.89
CA HIS A 2 4.03 -35.61 8.73
C HIS A 2 2.54 -35.82 9.07
N LEU A 3 2.25 -36.45 10.22
CA LEU A 3 0.88 -36.63 10.71
C LEU A 3 0.23 -35.32 11.14
N GLU A 4 0.99 -34.38 11.72
CA GLU A 4 0.51 -33.04 12.07
C GLU A 4 0.09 -32.25 10.83
N PHE A 5 0.84 -32.36 9.72
CA PHE A 5 0.45 -31.74 8.45
C PHE A 5 -0.90 -32.30 7.97
N LEU A 6 -1.06 -33.62 7.98
CA LEU A 6 -2.32 -34.26 7.58
C LEU A 6 -3.48 -33.83 8.50
N LEU A 7 -3.24 -33.79 9.81
CA LEU A 7 -4.22 -33.35 10.79
C LEU A 7 -4.66 -31.90 10.51
N ALA A 8 -3.71 -30.97 10.44
CA ALA A 8 -4.01 -29.56 10.23
C ALA A 8 -4.66 -29.32 8.86
N ALA A 9 -4.12 -29.90 7.78
CA ALA A 9 -4.67 -29.78 6.44
C ALA A 9 -6.11 -30.34 6.34
N ALA A 10 -6.37 -31.49 6.96
CA ALA A 10 -7.70 -32.09 6.98
C ALA A 10 -8.70 -31.24 7.76
N ASN A 11 -8.32 -30.67 8.91
CA ASN A 11 -9.20 -29.80 9.69
C ASN A 11 -9.50 -28.48 8.96
N LEU A 12 -8.50 -27.86 8.33
CA LEU A 12 -8.72 -26.66 7.51
C LEU A 12 -9.63 -26.95 6.32
N ARG A 13 -9.43 -28.10 5.65
CA ARG A 13 -10.31 -28.53 4.57
C ARG A 13 -11.72 -28.83 5.07
N ALA A 14 -11.87 -29.45 6.24
CA ALA A 14 -13.16 -29.72 6.84
C ALA A 14 -13.90 -28.41 7.18
N PHE A 15 -13.21 -27.43 7.75
CA PHE A 15 -13.72 -26.09 8.00
C PHE A 15 -14.25 -25.42 6.72
N MET A 16 -13.50 -25.49 5.62
CA MET A 16 -13.94 -24.93 4.33
C MET A 16 -15.29 -25.49 3.86
N PHE A 17 -15.63 -26.73 4.20
CA PHE A 17 -16.86 -27.39 3.75
C PHE A 17 -17.90 -27.57 4.87
N ASN A 18 -17.75 -26.87 6.01
CA ASN A 18 -18.62 -27.02 7.17
C ASN A 18 -18.71 -28.46 7.72
N ILE A 19 -17.62 -29.23 7.59
CA ILE A 19 -17.51 -30.58 8.11
C ILE A 19 -16.83 -30.52 9.50
N PRO A 20 -17.34 -31.25 10.52
CA PRO A 20 -16.67 -31.34 11.81
C PRO A 20 -15.25 -31.90 11.68
N GLY A 21 -14.29 -31.18 12.25
CA GLY A 21 -12.90 -31.60 12.33
C GLY A 21 -12.67 -32.72 13.36
N SER A 22 -11.42 -33.20 13.45
CA SER A 22 -10.97 -34.14 14.48
C SER A 22 -9.55 -33.84 14.91
N ARG A 23 -9.28 -33.96 16.21
CA ARG A 23 -7.94 -33.84 16.82
C ARG A 23 -7.27 -35.20 17.08
N ASP A 24 -7.93 -36.30 16.70
CA ASP A 24 -7.42 -37.65 16.94
C ASP A 24 -6.34 -38.04 15.90
N LEU A 25 -5.08 -37.94 16.31
CA LEU A 25 -3.94 -38.36 15.50
C LEU A 25 -3.95 -39.87 15.18
N SER A 26 -4.50 -40.70 16.05
CA SER A 26 -4.55 -42.16 15.85
C SER A 26 -5.54 -42.50 14.73
N LEU A 27 -6.69 -41.82 14.70
CA LEU A 27 -7.66 -41.91 13.62
C LEU A 27 -7.05 -41.50 12.28
N VAL A 28 -6.34 -40.36 12.24
CA VAL A 28 -5.66 -39.88 11.02
C VAL A 28 -4.63 -40.89 10.54
N ALA A 29 -3.80 -41.42 11.44
CA ALA A 29 -2.80 -42.43 11.09
C ALA A 29 -3.43 -43.73 10.57
N ALA A 30 -4.52 -44.19 11.19
CA ALA A 30 -5.25 -45.36 10.73
C ALA A 30 -5.84 -45.17 9.34
N LYS A 31 -6.45 -44.01 9.06
CA LYS A 31 -6.98 -43.69 7.73
C LYS A 31 -5.87 -43.57 6.69
N ALA A 32 -4.75 -42.91 7.01
CA ALA A 32 -3.62 -42.76 6.11
C ALA A 32 -3.08 -44.12 5.62
N LYS A 33 -3.04 -45.14 6.49
CA LYS A 33 -2.61 -46.51 6.12
C LYS A 33 -3.51 -47.19 5.08
N THR A 34 -4.77 -46.78 4.98
CA THR A 34 -5.73 -47.38 4.03
C THR A 34 -5.65 -46.77 2.63
N ILE A 35 -4.98 -45.63 2.48
CA ILE A 35 -4.89 -44.92 1.20
C ILE A 35 -3.79 -45.54 0.34
N ARG A 36 -4.15 -45.95 -0.88
CA ARG A 36 -3.17 -46.37 -1.89
C ARG A 36 -2.73 -45.15 -2.69
N LEU A 37 -1.45 -44.83 -2.62
CA LEU A 37 -0.87 -43.73 -3.39
C LEU A 37 -0.55 -44.19 -4.81
N PRO A 38 -0.98 -43.44 -5.85
CA PRO A 38 -0.56 -43.72 -7.22
C PRO A 38 0.95 -43.50 -7.35
N GLU A 39 1.61 -44.29 -8.21
CA GLU A 39 3.02 -44.11 -8.50
C GLU A 39 3.26 -42.77 -9.21
N PHE A 40 4.34 -42.09 -8.83
CA PHE A 40 4.73 -40.84 -9.47
C PHE A 40 5.40 -41.13 -10.82
N VAL A 41 4.81 -40.62 -11.90
CA VAL A 41 5.38 -40.70 -13.25
C VAL A 41 5.86 -39.30 -13.68
N PRO A 42 7.17 -39.09 -13.91
CA PRO A 42 7.70 -37.82 -14.40
C PRO A 42 7.08 -37.44 -15.74
N ARG A 43 6.61 -36.18 -15.86
CA ARG A 43 6.05 -35.67 -17.11
C ARG A 43 7.14 -35.03 -17.96
N SER A 44 7.24 -35.42 -19.22
CA SER A 44 8.09 -34.74 -20.22
C SER A 44 7.53 -33.37 -20.58
N GLY A 45 8.39 -32.41 -20.89
CA GLY A 45 7.99 -31.05 -21.30
C GLY A 45 7.68 -30.09 -20.15
N VAL A 46 7.91 -30.48 -18.89
CA VAL A 46 7.85 -29.57 -17.74
C VAL A 46 9.16 -28.78 -17.66
N THR A 47 9.08 -27.48 -17.91
CA THR A 47 10.22 -26.56 -17.71
C THR A 47 10.20 -26.03 -16.27
N ILE A 48 11.35 -26.13 -15.59
CA ILE A 48 11.58 -25.58 -14.26
C ILE A 48 12.59 -24.45 -14.42
N GLU A 49 12.21 -23.24 -14.04
CA GLU A 49 13.08 -22.07 -14.09
C GLU A 49 14.18 -22.17 -13.02
N VAL A 50 15.40 -21.78 -13.39
CA VAL A 50 16.56 -21.87 -12.50
C VAL A 50 16.88 -20.50 -11.89
N THR A 51 16.53 -19.42 -12.59
CA THR A 51 16.77 -18.05 -12.13
C THR A 51 15.50 -17.21 -12.11
N ASP A 52 15.50 -16.17 -11.27
CA ASP A 52 14.41 -15.21 -11.19
C ASP A 52 14.22 -14.45 -12.52
N SER A 53 15.31 -14.17 -13.25
CA SER A 53 15.26 -13.53 -14.57
C SER A 53 14.56 -14.40 -15.61
N GLU A 54 14.82 -15.70 -15.64
CA GLU A 54 14.11 -16.66 -16.49
C GLU A 54 12.62 -16.73 -16.13
N MET A 55 12.30 -16.74 -14.83
CA MET A 55 10.93 -16.71 -14.34
C MET A 55 10.17 -15.47 -14.78
N GLN A 56 10.78 -14.28 -14.66
CA GLN A 56 10.19 -13.01 -15.08
C GLN A 56 10.04 -12.90 -16.60
N ALA A 57 11.05 -13.34 -17.36
CA ALA A 57 10.99 -13.37 -18.83
C ALA A 57 9.87 -14.28 -19.32
N ARG A 58 9.69 -15.46 -18.71
CA ARG A 58 8.61 -16.39 -19.06
C ARG A 58 7.23 -15.89 -18.62
N ALA A 59 7.12 -15.26 -17.45
CA ALA A 59 5.87 -14.64 -17.01
C ALA A 59 5.42 -13.54 -17.98
N SER A 60 6.36 -12.72 -18.45
CA SER A 60 6.12 -11.68 -19.45
C SER A 60 5.77 -12.27 -20.82
N ALA A 61 6.45 -13.34 -21.25
CA ALA A 61 6.14 -14.05 -22.49
C ALA A 61 4.75 -14.73 -22.46
N ARG A 62 4.32 -15.26 -21.30
CA ARG A 62 2.99 -15.84 -21.10
C ARG A 62 1.88 -14.78 -21.12
N ALA A 63 2.14 -13.58 -20.61
CA ALA A 63 1.17 -12.47 -20.67
C ALA A 63 0.92 -11.99 -22.12
N GLY A 64 1.84 -12.24 -23.05
CA GLY A 64 1.72 -11.89 -24.48
C GLY A 64 1.29 -13.04 -25.40
N ALA A 65 1.15 -14.28 -24.92
CA ALA A 65 0.86 -15.46 -25.74
C ALA A 65 -0.63 -15.84 -25.69
N THR A 66 -1.43 -15.31 -26.61
CA THR A 66 -2.89 -15.54 -26.73
C THR A 66 -3.27 -16.76 -27.58
N GLY A 67 -2.47 -17.84 -27.64
CA GLY A 67 -2.65 -18.83 -28.72
C GLY A 67 -2.54 -20.33 -28.38
N THR A 68 -1.86 -20.74 -27.32
CA THR A 68 -1.55 -22.17 -27.11
C THR A 68 -2.13 -22.77 -25.84
N HIS A 69 -2.67 -21.96 -24.92
CA HIS A 69 -3.32 -22.44 -23.71
C HIS A 69 -4.86 -22.49 -23.81
N ASP A 70 -5.45 -21.95 -24.88
CA ASP A 70 -6.91 -21.81 -25.00
C ASP A 70 -7.66 -23.14 -25.01
N SER A 71 -7.13 -24.20 -25.64
CA SER A 71 -7.80 -25.51 -25.68
C SER A 71 -7.89 -26.17 -24.29
N ALA A 72 -6.82 -26.14 -23.51
CA ALA A 72 -6.79 -26.68 -22.15
C ALA A 72 -7.65 -25.83 -21.19
N PHE A 73 -7.65 -24.50 -21.35
CA PHE A 73 -8.56 -23.62 -20.61
C PHE A 73 -10.02 -23.89 -20.95
N ASP A 74 -10.35 -24.13 -22.21
CA ASP A 74 -11.71 -24.41 -22.65
C ASP A 74 -12.19 -25.81 -22.23
N GLU A 75 -11.31 -26.81 -22.22
CA GLU A 75 -11.59 -28.11 -21.61
C GLU A 75 -11.86 -27.98 -20.10
N LEU A 76 -11.04 -27.20 -19.39
CA LEU A 76 -11.26 -26.95 -17.97
C LEU A 76 -12.59 -26.24 -17.72
N LYS A 77 -12.92 -25.20 -18.50
CA LYS A 77 -14.22 -24.51 -18.42
C LYS A 77 -15.39 -25.47 -18.64
N LYS A 78 -15.28 -26.38 -19.62
CA LYS A 78 -16.31 -27.41 -19.90
C LYS A 78 -16.44 -28.43 -18.77
N SER A 79 -15.37 -28.70 -18.02
CA SER A 79 -15.38 -29.61 -16.87
C SER A 79 -15.99 -29.02 -15.60
N LEU A 80 -16.18 -27.69 -15.54
CA LEU A 80 -16.75 -27.04 -14.37
C LEU A 80 -18.26 -27.36 -14.26
N PRO A 81 -18.74 -27.76 -13.07
CA PRO A 81 -20.18 -27.94 -12.84
C PRO A 81 -20.91 -26.60 -12.96
N LYS A 82 -22.19 -26.64 -13.34
CA LYS A 82 -22.99 -25.42 -13.44
C LYS A 82 -23.28 -24.90 -12.03
N PRO A 83 -23.36 -23.57 -11.80
CA PRO A 83 -23.69 -23.02 -10.48
C PRO A 83 -25.02 -23.55 -9.91
N ALA A 84 -25.97 -23.89 -10.78
CA ALA A 84 -27.25 -24.48 -10.39
C ALA A 84 -27.12 -25.87 -9.72
N ASP A 85 -26.05 -26.60 -10.02
CA ASP A 85 -25.77 -27.91 -9.45
C ASP A 85 -25.11 -27.81 -8.06
N LEU A 86 -24.66 -26.61 -7.66
CA LEU A 86 -23.94 -26.32 -6.42
C LEU A 86 -24.72 -25.39 -5.47
N LYS A 87 -26.04 -25.26 -5.64
CA LYS A 87 -26.87 -24.30 -4.89
C LYS A 87 -26.75 -24.40 -3.36
N ASP A 88 -26.57 -25.60 -2.85
CA ASP A 88 -26.47 -25.88 -1.41
C ASP A 88 -25.02 -25.89 -0.90
N LEU A 89 -24.03 -25.84 -1.80
CA LEU A 89 -22.64 -25.80 -1.40
C LEU A 89 -22.34 -24.44 -0.77
N ARG A 90 -21.81 -24.47 0.45
CA ARG A 90 -21.26 -23.30 1.13
C ARG A 90 -19.80 -23.58 1.43
N VAL A 91 -18.93 -22.71 0.94
CA VAL A 91 -17.50 -22.78 1.18
C VAL A 91 -17.10 -21.64 2.10
N ASN A 92 -16.52 -21.98 3.24
CA ASN A 92 -15.97 -20.98 4.16
C ASN A 92 -14.55 -20.61 3.74
N VAL A 93 -14.25 -19.32 3.74
CA VAL A 93 -12.88 -18.83 3.56
C VAL A 93 -12.17 -18.93 4.90
N VAL A 94 -10.98 -19.55 4.90
CA VAL A 94 -10.10 -19.55 6.08
C VAL A 94 -9.45 -18.18 6.18
N GLU A 95 -9.79 -17.42 7.22
CA GLU A 95 -9.15 -16.15 7.54
C GLU A 95 -7.98 -16.41 8.47
N PHE A 96 -6.78 -16.03 8.05
CA PHE A 96 -5.56 -16.32 8.80
C PHE A 96 -5.52 -15.54 10.14
N GLU A 97 -5.70 -16.28 11.22
CA GLU A 97 -5.47 -15.85 12.59
C GLU A 97 -4.27 -16.60 13.19
N LYS A 98 -3.24 -15.87 13.58
CA LYS A 98 -1.98 -16.38 14.14
C LYS A 98 -2.02 -16.54 15.66
N ASP A 99 -2.93 -15.84 16.33
CA ASP A 99 -3.02 -15.74 17.78
C ASP A 99 -4.02 -16.70 18.43
N ASP A 100 -4.79 -17.41 17.62
CA ASP A 100 -5.61 -18.54 18.06
C ASP A 100 -4.89 -19.87 17.80
N ASP A 101 -4.49 -20.53 18.89
CA ASP A 101 -3.79 -21.82 18.85
C ASP A 101 -4.73 -23.01 18.59
N THR A 102 -6.03 -22.77 18.44
CA THR A 102 -7.04 -23.83 18.25
C THR A 102 -7.51 -24.00 16.80
N ASN A 103 -7.17 -23.07 15.91
CA ASN A 103 -7.66 -23.03 14.53
C ASN A 103 -6.83 -23.80 13.49
N PHE A 104 -5.73 -24.44 13.90
CA PHE A 104 -4.80 -25.19 13.04
C PHE A 104 -4.03 -24.37 11.97
N HIS A 105 -4.15 -23.04 11.92
CA HIS A 105 -3.44 -22.21 10.93
C HIS A 105 -1.92 -22.33 11.10
N MET A 106 -1.43 -22.04 12.30
CA MET A 106 0.00 -22.12 12.59
C MET A 106 0.52 -23.55 12.59
N ASP A 107 -0.32 -24.54 12.92
CA ASP A 107 0.05 -25.95 12.89
C ASP A 107 0.28 -26.41 11.45
N PHE A 108 -0.61 -26.01 10.53
CA PHE A 108 -0.44 -26.25 9.10
C PHE A 108 0.82 -25.59 8.56
N ILE A 109 1.01 -24.29 8.82
CA ILE A 109 2.17 -23.53 8.32
C ILE A 109 3.48 -24.14 8.82
N THR A 110 3.56 -24.44 10.12
CA THR A 110 4.76 -25.01 10.75
C THR A 110 5.06 -26.39 10.15
N ALA A 111 4.07 -27.28 10.07
CA ALA A 111 4.26 -28.62 9.53
C ALA A 111 4.59 -28.61 8.04
N ALA A 112 3.91 -27.78 7.24
CA ALA A 112 4.15 -27.65 5.80
C ALA A 112 5.55 -27.09 5.51
N SER A 113 5.96 -26.05 6.24
CA SER A 113 7.28 -25.44 6.12
C SER A 113 8.39 -26.44 6.49
N ASN A 114 8.23 -27.17 7.60
CA ASN A 114 9.21 -28.16 8.03
C ASN A 114 9.26 -29.40 7.12
N LEU A 115 8.13 -29.82 6.52
CA LEU A 115 8.11 -30.85 5.47
C LEU A 115 8.93 -30.41 4.25
N ARG A 116 8.74 -29.17 3.79
CA ARG A 116 9.54 -28.62 2.69
C ARG A 116 11.00 -28.50 3.09
N ALA A 117 11.29 -28.07 4.31
CA ALA A 117 12.66 -27.97 4.83
C ALA A 117 13.37 -29.33 4.79
N ALA A 118 12.69 -30.41 5.18
CA ALA A 118 13.23 -31.76 5.13
C ALA A 118 13.63 -32.20 3.70
N ASN A 119 12.85 -31.84 2.67
CA ASN A 119 13.19 -32.14 1.27
C ASN A 119 14.53 -31.53 0.83
N TYR A 120 14.91 -30.38 1.40
CA TYR A 120 16.12 -29.65 1.05
C TYR A 120 17.20 -29.69 2.16
N ARG A 121 17.03 -30.54 3.18
CA ARG A 121 17.93 -30.65 4.35
C ARG A 121 18.12 -29.33 5.10
N ILE A 122 17.09 -28.49 5.13
CA ILE A 122 17.04 -27.26 5.92
C ILE A 122 16.59 -27.62 7.34
N ALA A 123 17.20 -27.01 8.35
CA ALA A 123 16.84 -27.26 9.75
C ALA A 123 15.37 -26.83 10.02
N PRO A 124 14.57 -27.68 10.69
CA PRO A 124 13.18 -27.34 11.01
C PRO A 124 13.10 -26.17 11.99
N ALA A 125 12.03 -25.39 11.88
CA ALA A 125 11.67 -24.34 12.84
C ALA A 125 10.56 -24.82 13.77
N ASP A 126 10.62 -24.43 15.04
CA ASP A 126 9.51 -24.66 15.96
C ASP A 126 8.30 -23.78 15.61
N ARG A 127 7.19 -24.01 16.31
CA ARG A 127 5.94 -23.28 16.11
C ARG A 127 6.08 -21.80 16.44
N LEU A 128 6.87 -21.44 17.48
CA LEU A 128 7.06 -20.05 17.89
C LEU A 128 7.82 -19.26 16.82
N LYS A 129 8.95 -19.78 16.34
CA LYS A 129 9.74 -19.19 15.26
C LYS A 129 8.93 -19.10 13.97
N SER A 130 8.17 -20.14 13.66
CA SER A 130 7.25 -20.12 12.51
C SER A 130 6.18 -19.05 12.65
N LYS A 131 5.60 -18.88 13.84
CA LYS A 131 4.60 -17.85 14.16
C LYS A 131 5.19 -16.43 14.08
N LEU A 132 6.40 -16.23 14.60
CA LEU A 132 7.11 -14.95 14.50
C LEU A 132 7.30 -14.53 13.04
N ILE A 133 7.75 -15.45 12.19
CA ILE A 133 8.05 -15.18 10.77
C ILE A 133 6.75 -15.06 9.95
N ALA A 134 5.89 -16.08 9.98
CA ALA A 134 4.67 -16.12 9.16
C ALA A 134 3.64 -15.08 9.60
N GLY A 135 3.56 -14.82 10.91
CA GLY A 135 2.68 -13.82 11.51
C GLY A 135 3.21 -12.39 11.44
N LYS A 136 4.43 -12.18 10.90
CA LYS A 136 5.12 -10.89 10.85
C LYS A 136 5.07 -10.14 12.19
N ILE A 137 5.32 -10.87 13.28
CA ILE A 137 5.22 -10.32 14.63
C ILE A 137 6.36 -9.33 14.85
N MET A 138 6.01 -8.09 15.19
CA MET A 138 6.97 -7.08 15.64
C MET A 138 7.23 -7.28 17.13
N PRO A 139 8.45 -7.66 17.55
CA PRO A 139 8.75 -7.84 18.97
C PRO A 139 8.57 -6.51 19.71
N ALA A 140 7.84 -6.54 20.81
CA ALA A 140 7.59 -5.37 21.64
C ALA A 140 7.65 -5.73 23.12
N ILE A 141 8.15 -4.80 23.93
CA ILE A 141 8.20 -4.92 25.39
C ILE A 141 7.90 -3.56 26.02
N ALA A 142 7.20 -3.56 27.15
CA ALA A 142 6.71 -2.35 27.80
C ALA A 142 7.84 -1.39 28.23
N THR A 143 9.05 -1.88 28.48
CA THR A 143 10.20 -1.06 28.88
C THR A 143 10.59 -0.06 27.79
N THR A 144 10.75 -0.51 26.54
CA THR A 144 11.04 0.36 25.39
C THR A 144 9.89 1.34 25.15
N THR A 145 8.63 0.87 25.18
CA THR A 145 7.45 1.73 25.00
C THR A 145 7.37 2.83 26.06
N SER A 146 7.66 2.51 27.32
CA SER A 146 7.63 3.48 28.44
C SER A 146 8.70 4.54 28.28
N ILE A 147 9.92 4.15 27.91
CA ILE A 147 11.04 5.08 27.70
C ILE A 147 10.75 5.99 26.51
N VAL A 148 10.32 5.44 25.37
CA VAL A 148 9.96 6.25 24.17
C VAL A 148 8.85 7.23 24.51
N SER A 149 7.80 6.80 25.20
CA SER A 149 6.68 7.67 25.60
C SER A 149 7.14 8.80 26.54
N GLY A 150 8.03 8.49 27.48
CA GLY A 150 8.64 9.49 28.36
C GLY A 150 9.46 10.53 27.59
N LEU A 151 10.30 10.09 26.65
CA LEU A 151 11.10 10.98 25.80
C LEU A 151 10.23 11.87 24.90
N VAL A 152 9.18 11.31 24.29
CA VAL A 152 8.19 12.09 23.51
C VAL A 152 7.50 13.14 24.38
N SER A 153 7.16 12.78 25.63
CA SER A 153 6.56 13.72 26.57
C SER A 153 7.49 14.88 26.94
N LEU A 154 8.81 14.65 26.95
CA LEU A 154 9.80 15.72 27.15
C LEU A 154 9.84 16.70 25.96
N GLU A 155 9.77 16.19 24.72
CA GLU A 155 9.69 17.05 23.53
C GLU A 155 8.35 17.83 23.47
N LEU A 156 7.26 17.24 23.98
CA LEU A 156 5.96 17.89 24.06
C LEU A 156 5.99 19.19 24.89
N TYR A 157 6.74 19.23 26.00
CA TYR A 157 6.91 20.46 26.77
C TYR A 157 7.52 21.59 25.94
N LYS A 158 8.44 21.27 25.03
CA LYS A 158 9.12 22.27 24.20
C LYS A 158 8.15 22.89 23.20
N LEU A 159 7.31 22.05 22.58
CA LEU A 159 6.24 22.49 21.70
C LEU A 159 5.20 23.34 22.45
N ALA A 160 4.77 22.90 23.63
CA ALA A 160 3.79 23.62 24.44
C ALA A 160 4.28 25.00 24.92
N GLN A 161 5.58 25.14 25.14
CA GLN A 161 6.23 26.43 25.46
C GLN A 161 6.44 27.31 24.23
N GLY A 162 6.20 26.81 23.02
CA GLY A 162 6.36 27.56 21.77
C GLY A 162 7.82 27.79 21.37
N HIS A 163 8.75 26.91 21.80
CA HIS A 163 10.16 27.02 21.41
C HIS A 163 10.32 26.89 19.89
N LYS A 164 11.02 27.86 19.29
CA LYS A 164 11.33 27.88 17.85
C LYS A 164 12.78 27.52 17.54
N ASP A 165 13.63 27.47 18.56
CA ASP A 165 15.02 27.09 18.41
C ASP A 165 15.14 25.58 18.20
N LEU A 166 15.69 25.19 17.06
CA LEU A 166 15.83 23.80 16.65
C LEU A 166 16.82 23.05 17.54
N GLU A 167 17.84 23.74 18.05
CA GLU A 167 18.90 23.15 18.89
C GLU A 167 18.33 22.60 20.22
N LEU A 168 17.18 23.11 20.66
CA LEU A 168 16.48 22.62 21.85
C LEU A 168 15.83 21.25 21.62
N TYR A 169 15.44 20.92 20.38
CA TYR A 169 14.79 19.66 20.05
C TYR A 169 15.80 18.52 19.90
N LYS A 170 15.37 17.30 20.21
CA LYS A 170 16.23 16.11 20.14
C LYS A 170 15.49 14.91 19.56
N ASN A 171 16.00 14.39 18.45
CA ASN A 171 15.69 13.05 17.99
C ASN A 171 16.50 12.07 18.82
N THR A 172 15.82 11.20 19.58
CA THR A 172 16.49 10.23 20.46
C THR A 172 16.37 8.81 19.90
N PHE A 173 17.51 8.16 19.74
CA PHE A 173 17.67 6.78 19.30
C PHE A 173 18.09 5.93 20.50
N ILE A 174 17.39 4.83 20.74
CA ILE A 174 17.64 3.97 21.91
C ILE A 174 17.85 2.52 21.49
N ASN A 175 18.77 1.84 22.18
CA ASN A 175 18.89 0.39 22.13
C ASN A 175 19.21 -0.14 23.53
N LEU A 176 18.15 -0.60 24.23
CA LEU A 176 18.25 -1.07 25.62
C LEU A 176 18.99 -2.39 25.78
N ALA A 177 19.24 -3.13 24.69
CA ALA A 177 20.10 -4.31 24.74
C ALA A 177 21.58 -3.95 24.93
N LEU A 178 22.00 -2.77 24.44
CA LEU A 178 23.36 -2.22 24.58
C LEU A 178 23.44 -1.06 25.59
N PRO A 179 22.43 -0.89 26.45
CA PRO A 179 22.09 0.39 27.11
C PRO A 179 22.42 1.69 26.35
N PHE A 180 22.22 1.73 25.04
CA PHE A 180 22.60 2.88 24.21
C PHE A 180 21.49 3.93 24.12
N PHE A 181 21.88 5.20 24.28
CA PHE A 181 21.07 6.38 24.03
C PHE A 181 21.88 7.37 23.21
N GLY A 182 21.42 7.69 22.00
CA GLY A 182 22.00 8.70 21.14
C GLY A 182 20.96 9.77 20.84
N ALA A 183 21.33 11.04 20.96
CA ALA A 183 20.46 12.14 20.59
C ALA A 183 21.10 12.96 19.47
N SER A 184 20.32 13.37 18.50
CA SER A 184 20.74 14.32 17.47
C SER A 184 19.74 15.48 17.39
N GLU A 185 20.21 16.62 16.93
CA GLU A 185 19.30 17.68 16.51
C GLU A 185 18.48 17.22 15.30
N PRO A 186 17.21 17.64 15.17
CA PRO A 186 16.48 17.49 13.92
C PRO A 186 17.16 18.24 12.77
N LEU A 187 16.95 17.78 11.55
CA LEU A 187 17.48 18.47 10.37
C LEU A 187 16.65 19.71 10.07
N GLN A 188 17.32 20.80 9.70
CA GLN A 188 16.64 21.96 9.12
C GLN A 188 15.97 21.56 7.80
N PRO A 189 14.78 22.08 7.50
CA PRO A 189 14.15 21.84 6.22
C PRO A 189 15.00 22.43 5.10
N GLU A 190 15.06 21.73 3.97
CA GLU A 190 15.64 22.27 2.74
C GLU A 190 14.93 23.57 2.35
N LYS A 191 15.72 24.56 1.92
CA LYS A 191 15.25 25.88 1.55
C LYS A 191 15.44 26.08 0.07
N TRP A 192 14.32 26.27 -0.62
CA TRP A 192 14.30 26.66 -2.02
C TRP A 192 14.08 28.17 -2.13
N LYS A 193 14.40 28.72 -3.30
CA LYS A 193 14.22 30.14 -3.58
C LYS A 193 13.65 30.35 -4.95
N TYR A 194 12.76 31.33 -5.05
CA TYR A 194 12.34 31.95 -6.30
C TYR A 194 12.32 33.46 -6.08
N TYR A 195 12.98 34.21 -6.96
CA TYR A 195 13.30 35.63 -6.73
C TYR A 195 13.95 35.86 -5.35
N ASP A 196 13.44 36.84 -4.58
CA ASP A 196 13.87 37.14 -3.21
C ASP A 196 13.12 36.32 -2.14
N ASN A 197 12.16 35.48 -2.53
CA ASN A 197 11.40 34.66 -1.60
C ASN A 197 12.11 33.33 -1.35
N SER A 198 12.27 32.97 -0.07
CA SER A 198 12.71 31.64 0.36
C SER A 198 11.55 30.85 0.92
N PHE A 199 11.47 29.56 0.60
CA PHE A 199 10.42 28.69 1.09
C PHE A 199 10.95 27.29 1.41
N THR A 200 10.15 26.52 2.15
CA THR A 200 10.40 25.16 2.62
C THR A 200 9.19 24.28 2.33
N ILE A 201 9.26 23.00 2.71
CA ILE A 201 8.15 22.04 2.58
C ILE A 201 6.88 22.46 3.36
N TRP A 202 6.98 23.42 4.27
CA TRP A 202 5.88 23.89 5.12
C TRP A 202 5.11 25.06 4.53
N ASP A 203 5.73 25.74 3.56
CA ASP A 203 5.17 26.92 2.92
C ASP A 203 4.22 26.51 1.80
N ARG A 204 3.24 27.37 1.54
CA ARG A 204 2.23 27.19 0.49
C ARG A 204 1.62 28.51 0.12
N PHE A 205 1.06 28.61 -1.08
CA PHE A 205 0.20 29.73 -1.44
C PHE A 205 -1.21 29.48 -0.88
N GLU A 206 -1.72 30.41 -0.08
CA GLU A 206 -3.13 30.42 0.32
C GLU A 206 -3.90 31.26 -0.69
N VAL A 207 -4.87 30.64 -1.38
CA VAL A 207 -5.67 31.28 -2.42
C VAL A 207 -7.14 31.14 -2.09
N ASP A 208 -7.84 32.26 -2.00
CA ASP A 208 -9.29 32.29 -1.79
C ASP A 208 -10.04 31.78 -3.04
N GLY A 209 -11.17 31.13 -2.80
CA GLY A 209 -11.96 30.51 -3.85
C GLY A 209 -12.72 31.50 -4.73
N GLY A 210 -13.36 30.95 -5.77
CA GLY A 210 -14.25 31.70 -6.66
C GLY A 210 -13.61 32.19 -7.95
N MET A 211 -12.32 31.88 -8.16
CA MET A 211 -11.59 32.20 -9.39
C MET A 211 -11.86 31.18 -10.51
N THR A 212 -11.90 31.67 -11.74
CA THR A 212 -11.70 30.89 -12.96
C THR A 212 -10.24 30.49 -13.13
N LEU A 213 -9.95 29.52 -13.99
CA LEU A 213 -8.58 29.16 -14.32
C LEU A 213 -7.80 30.37 -14.88
N GLN A 214 -8.41 31.20 -15.74
CA GLN A 214 -7.76 32.40 -16.28
C GLN A 214 -7.37 33.38 -15.15
N GLU A 215 -8.31 33.70 -14.26
CA GLU A 215 -8.06 34.60 -13.13
C GLU A 215 -6.99 34.03 -12.18
N PHE A 216 -6.97 32.71 -11.99
CA PHE A 216 -5.95 32.03 -11.19
C PHE A 216 -4.55 32.17 -11.82
N LEU A 217 -4.42 31.95 -13.13
CA LEU A 217 -3.16 32.15 -13.85
C LEU A 217 -2.71 33.63 -13.81
N ASP A 218 -3.65 34.55 -14.01
CA ASP A 218 -3.39 35.99 -13.95
C ASP A 218 -3.00 36.46 -12.55
N TYR A 219 -3.55 35.85 -11.50
CA TYR A 219 -3.18 36.13 -10.11
C TYR A 219 -1.70 35.82 -9.87
N PHE A 220 -1.23 34.64 -10.26
CA PHE A 220 0.19 34.28 -10.11
C PHE A 220 1.10 35.16 -10.97
N LYS A 221 0.69 35.46 -12.20
CA LYS A 221 1.45 36.33 -13.10
C LYS A 221 1.54 37.77 -12.59
N ASN A 222 0.45 38.32 -12.07
CA ASN A 222 0.41 39.73 -11.66
C ASN A 222 0.97 39.96 -10.26
N GLN A 223 0.61 39.10 -9.30
CA GLN A 223 0.96 39.28 -7.88
C GLN A 223 2.30 38.63 -7.54
N HIS A 224 2.55 37.42 -8.03
CA HIS A 224 3.77 36.66 -7.71
C HIS A 224 4.84 36.73 -8.80
N LYS A 225 4.51 37.35 -9.95
CA LYS A 225 5.37 37.41 -11.16
C LYS A 225 5.71 36.06 -11.77
N LEU A 226 5.00 35.00 -11.36
CA LEU A 226 5.20 33.63 -11.81
C LEU A 226 4.26 33.32 -12.98
N GLU A 227 4.82 32.85 -14.09
CA GLU A 227 4.04 32.36 -15.21
C GLU A 227 3.85 30.85 -15.10
N ILE A 228 2.63 30.41 -14.75
CA ILE A 228 2.32 28.99 -14.60
C ILE A 228 2.36 28.31 -15.97
N THR A 229 3.23 27.31 -16.11
CA THR A 229 3.38 26.49 -17.32
C THR A 229 2.54 25.22 -17.24
N MET A 230 2.41 24.63 -16.05
CA MET A 230 1.60 23.43 -15.79
C MET A 230 0.89 23.52 -14.44
N LEU A 231 -0.33 22.99 -14.37
CA LEU A 231 -1.14 22.94 -13.15
C LEU A 231 -1.86 21.59 -13.06
N SER A 232 -1.73 20.92 -11.92
CA SER A 232 -2.36 19.64 -11.65
C SER A 232 -3.01 19.57 -10.28
N GLN A 233 -4.03 18.72 -10.19
CA GLN A 233 -4.63 18.27 -8.93
C GLN A 233 -4.48 16.75 -8.89
N ASP A 234 -3.72 16.23 -7.93
CA ASP A 234 -3.27 14.84 -7.88
C ASP A 234 -2.71 14.38 -9.25
N VAL A 235 -3.31 13.35 -9.85
CA VAL A 235 -2.94 12.79 -11.16
C VAL A 235 -3.59 13.51 -12.34
N SER A 236 -4.44 14.51 -12.09
CA SER A 236 -5.24 15.19 -13.11
C SER A 236 -4.57 16.48 -13.57
N MET A 237 -4.12 16.50 -14.83
CA MET A 237 -3.55 17.70 -15.45
C MET A 237 -4.66 18.69 -15.85
N LEU A 238 -4.80 19.76 -15.07
CA LEU A 238 -5.83 20.79 -15.25
C LEU A 238 -5.45 21.76 -16.37
N TYR A 239 -4.19 22.19 -16.40
CA TYR A 239 -3.68 23.13 -17.39
C TYR A 239 -2.24 22.81 -17.78
N SER A 240 -1.92 23.07 -19.05
CA SER A 240 -0.55 23.12 -19.56
C SER A 240 -0.47 24.04 -20.78
N PHE A 241 0.62 24.79 -20.91
CA PHE A 241 0.87 25.70 -22.04
C PHE A 241 1.00 25.01 -23.41
N PHE A 242 1.17 23.68 -23.45
CA PHE A 242 1.23 22.90 -24.69
C PHE A 242 -0.08 22.15 -25.01
N MET A 243 -1.14 22.35 -24.22
CA MET A 243 -2.46 21.76 -24.52
C MET A 243 -3.08 22.32 -25.82
N PRO A 244 -3.87 21.54 -26.58
CA PRO A 244 -4.57 22.03 -27.76
C PRO A 244 -5.40 23.29 -27.47
N GLN A 245 -5.31 24.29 -28.34
CA GLN A 245 -5.85 25.62 -28.08
C GLN A 245 -7.35 25.64 -27.80
N ASN A 246 -8.13 24.79 -28.48
CA ASN A 246 -9.57 24.64 -28.23
C ASN A 246 -9.86 24.18 -26.78
N LYS A 247 -9.16 23.14 -26.31
CA LYS A 247 -9.32 22.62 -24.94
C LYS A 247 -8.87 23.64 -23.90
N ARG A 248 -7.78 24.35 -24.18
CA ARG A 248 -7.25 25.39 -23.29
C ARG A 248 -8.26 26.53 -23.13
N ASN A 249 -8.75 27.08 -24.23
CA ASN A 249 -9.72 28.19 -24.23
C ASN A 249 -11.04 27.84 -23.54
N GLU A 250 -11.46 26.58 -23.59
CA GLU A 250 -12.60 26.07 -22.84
C GLU A 250 -12.33 26.07 -21.33
N ARG A 251 -11.21 25.48 -20.91
CA ARG A 251 -10.84 25.34 -19.49
C ARG A 251 -10.54 26.67 -18.81
N LEU A 252 -9.95 27.63 -19.53
CA LEU A 252 -9.61 28.97 -19.00
C LEU A 252 -10.83 29.69 -18.41
N LYS A 253 -12.03 29.45 -18.98
CA LYS A 253 -13.29 30.08 -18.55
C LYS A 253 -14.00 29.33 -17.41
N MET A 254 -13.52 28.14 -17.05
CA MET A 254 -14.13 27.33 -16.00
C MET A 254 -13.68 27.80 -14.62
N LEU A 255 -14.60 27.79 -13.67
CA LEU A 255 -14.27 27.90 -12.25
C LEU A 255 -13.39 26.73 -11.82
N MET A 256 -12.38 26.99 -10.98
CA MET A 256 -11.41 25.97 -10.56
C MET A 256 -12.05 24.67 -10.03
N PRO A 257 -13.10 24.70 -9.17
CA PRO A 257 -13.75 23.46 -8.72
C PRO A 257 -14.41 22.68 -9.85
N LYS A 258 -15.14 23.38 -10.74
CA LYS A 258 -15.80 22.76 -11.89
C LYS A 258 -14.79 22.19 -12.90
N LEU A 259 -13.64 22.85 -13.05
CA LEU A 259 -12.54 22.35 -13.87
C LEU A 259 -12.01 21.02 -13.32
N VAL A 260 -11.77 20.94 -12.00
CA VAL A 260 -11.33 19.70 -11.34
C VAL A 260 -12.32 18.58 -11.58
N GLU A 261 -13.62 18.82 -11.38
CA GLU A 261 -14.66 17.80 -11.59
C GLU A 261 -14.72 17.31 -13.04
N THR A 262 -14.57 18.25 -13.99
CA THR A 262 -14.62 17.95 -15.42
C THR A 262 -13.42 17.11 -15.87
N VAL A 263 -12.22 17.43 -15.40
CA VAL A 263 -10.98 16.74 -15.80
C VAL A 263 -10.84 15.39 -15.09
N SER A 264 -11.11 15.35 -13.78
CA SER A 264 -11.04 14.12 -12.99
C SER A 264 -12.21 13.18 -13.26
N LYS A 265 -13.31 13.69 -13.85
CA LYS A 265 -14.60 13.00 -14.04
C LYS A 265 -15.21 12.50 -12.73
N LYS A 266 -14.87 13.16 -11.61
CA LYS A 266 -15.36 12.86 -10.28
C LYS A 266 -15.89 14.14 -9.63
N PRO A 267 -17.07 14.13 -9.00
CA PRO A 267 -17.55 15.27 -8.25
C PRO A 267 -16.66 15.51 -7.03
N ILE A 268 -16.51 16.78 -6.62
CA ILE A 268 -15.85 17.12 -5.37
C ILE A 268 -16.80 16.77 -4.21
N GLU A 269 -16.31 16.03 -3.22
CA GLU A 269 -17.15 15.60 -2.10
C GLU A 269 -17.59 16.80 -1.22
N PRO A 270 -18.83 16.82 -0.69
CA PRO A 270 -19.37 17.98 0.02
C PRO A 270 -18.60 18.43 1.28
N HIS A 271 -17.78 17.54 1.85
CA HIS A 271 -16.99 17.82 3.04
C HIS A 271 -15.61 18.44 2.71
N VAL A 272 -15.21 18.46 1.44
CA VAL A 272 -13.96 19.08 1.01
C VAL A 272 -14.06 20.59 1.20
N ARG A 273 -13.00 21.19 1.76
CA ARG A 273 -12.92 22.63 2.08
C ARG A 273 -11.80 23.35 1.37
N ALA A 274 -10.82 22.62 0.87
CA ALA A 274 -9.73 23.17 0.09
C ALA A 274 -9.29 22.14 -0.95
N LEU A 275 -8.78 22.63 -2.07
CA LEU A 275 -8.12 21.85 -3.10
C LEU A 275 -6.62 22.13 -3.02
N VAL A 276 -5.81 21.11 -3.21
CA VAL A 276 -4.35 21.25 -3.32
C VAL A 276 -3.97 21.20 -4.79
N PHE A 277 -3.22 22.20 -5.24
CA PHE A 277 -2.70 22.25 -6.59
C PHE A 277 -1.18 22.27 -6.60
N GLU A 278 -0.62 21.44 -7.46
CA GLU A 278 0.80 21.42 -7.80
C GLU A 278 0.99 22.19 -9.11
N LEU A 279 2.03 23.03 -9.16
CA LEU A 279 2.32 23.83 -10.34
C LEU A 279 3.78 23.81 -10.74
N CYS A 280 4.01 23.93 -12.04
CA CYS A 280 5.28 24.36 -12.59
C CYS A 280 5.12 25.81 -13.06
N ALA A 281 6.12 26.64 -12.79
CA ALA A 281 6.12 28.03 -13.21
C ALA A 281 7.49 28.47 -13.71
N THR A 282 7.49 29.44 -14.60
CA THR A 282 8.70 30.16 -15.02
C THR A 282 8.75 31.53 -14.39
N ASP A 283 9.97 32.03 -14.21
CA ASP A 283 10.23 33.37 -13.73
C ASP A 283 10.03 34.45 -14.84
N ILE A 284 10.40 35.70 -14.57
CA ILE A 284 10.26 36.80 -15.55
C ILE A 284 11.22 36.68 -16.74
N ASN A 285 12.28 35.89 -16.59
CA ASN A 285 13.28 35.62 -17.63
C ASN A 285 12.91 34.38 -18.46
N GLY A 286 11.85 33.66 -18.07
CA GLY A 286 11.41 32.43 -18.71
C GLY A 286 12.17 31.19 -18.22
N GLU A 287 12.87 31.27 -17.10
CA GLU A 287 13.57 30.13 -16.48
C GLU A 287 12.61 29.37 -15.55
N ASP A 288 12.61 28.04 -15.62
CA ASP A 288 11.80 27.20 -14.72
C ASP A 288 12.25 27.36 -13.26
N VAL A 289 11.29 27.59 -12.37
CA VAL A 289 11.53 27.77 -10.94
C VAL A 289 10.67 26.84 -10.10
N GLU A 290 11.24 26.32 -9.03
CA GLU A 290 10.50 25.59 -8.01
C GLU A 290 9.75 26.58 -7.10
N VAL A 291 8.50 26.24 -6.79
CA VAL A 291 7.59 27.09 -6.03
C VAL A 291 6.73 26.24 -5.11
N PRO A 292 6.22 26.79 -3.99
CA PRO A 292 5.29 26.07 -3.12
C PRO A 292 4.02 25.59 -3.84
N TYR A 293 3.40 24.55 -3.30
CA TYR A 293 2.06 24.14 -3.71
C TYR A 293 1.01 25.20 -3.31
N VAL A 294 -0.20 25.07 -3.88
CA VAL A 294 -1.31 25.97 -3.59
C VAL A 294 -2.37 25.25 -2.78
N ARG A 295 -2.81 25.89 -1.70
CA ARG A 295 -4.05 25.56 -1.00
C ARG A 295 -5.13 26.54 -1.45
N TYR A 296 -6.04 26.04 -2.27
CA TYR A 296 -7.17 26.79 -2.80
C TYR A 296 -8.42 26.54 -1.95
N LEU A 297 -8.90 27.57 -1.24
CA LEU A 297 -10.06 27.45 -0.37
C LEU A 297 -11.35 27.39 -1.19
N LEU A 298 -12.22 26.43 -0.90
CA LEU A 298 -13.54 26.38 -1.53
C LEU A 298 -14.48 27.31 -0.77
N ASN A 299 -14.99 28.33 -1.45
CA ASN A 299 -16.03 29.20 -0.89
C ASN A 299 -17.24 28.31 -0.57
N GLN A 300 -17.57 28.17 0.71
CA GLN A 300 -18.76 27.43 1.12
C GLN A 300 -19.97 28.11 0.46
N GLN A 301 -20.75 27.36 -0.34
CA GLN A 301 -22.16 27.73 -0.42
C GLN A 301 -22.71 27.62 1.00
N PRO A 302 -23.42 28.64 1.52
CA PRO A 302 -24.15 28.46 2.76
C PRO A 302 -25.06 27.25 2.52
N SER A 303 -24.91 26.22 3.35
CA SER A 303 -25.84 25.09 3.36
C SER A 303 -27.24 25.67 3.49
N GLY A 304 -28.01 25.60 2.39
CA GLY A 304 -29.43 25.89 2.43
C GLY A 304 -30.07 24.98 3.46
N ASN A 305 -30.77 25.60 4.41
CA ASN A 305 -31.72 24.93 5.29
C ASN A 305 -32.76 24.14 4.48
#